data_AF-A0AAV7B749-F1
#
_entry.id   AF-A0AAV7B749-F1
#
_cell.length_a   1.000
_cell.length_b   1.000
_cell.length_c   1.000
_cell.angle_alpha   90.00
_cell.angle_beta   90.00
_cell.angle_gamma   90.00
#
_symmetry.space_group_name_H-M   'P 1'
#
loop_
_entity.id
_entity.type
_entity.pdbx_description
1 polymer ?
#
loop_
_entity_poly.entity_id
_entity_poly.type
_entity_poly.pdbx_seq_one_letter_code
_entity_poly.pdbx_strand_id
1 'polypeptide(L)'
;MQIMKTLSSSSLKAFMGYASHLHKLVAEWDGDDETSDQLFYTKIFLDPVKREKVNITLDHRCRIFQNIHGSEGDVVLKFENGRVRARNMVYDTLPVLINGKGPSKLLLNYLGNYVPRVWTFETGCVICDEGLRSLSGLKTDDSFPLVVVGIFIEQPTPFVSEFFKRLSNLQYPKKRIQLYIANHETHHQKHVEKFLQVHSLEYNNVKYVGPEEALSNFAEARNAGMDICRQNPECEYYFSIDVQVVLKNSSVLRTLIEQNKSILAPMVSRNQDLWSNFWGALSSDGFYARSEDYIDIVQRQRIGIWNVPYITNVYLVKGSVLRKALSQYDLFHSGNLDPDMSFCDNVRRKGVFMFVNNRQSFGHILSLENYKTTHLHNDLWQIFQNIQDWKEKYIHPNHTLALKGKLIESPCPDVYWFPIFTETACDEIVEEMENYGQWSGGGNRDERLQGGYENVPTIDIHMTQINYEKEWQKFLLDFVAPITEKMFPGYYTQAQFDLAFVVRYKPDEQPSLVPHHDASTFTINIALNSVGQDYEGGGCRFLRYDCSIKAPRKGWALMHPGRLTHYHEGLPTTKGTRYIAVSFVDP
;
A
#
# COMPACT_ATOMS: atom_id res chain seq x y z
N MET A 1 -6.23 -54.44 -17.85
CA MET A 1 -5.51 -53.30 -17.22
C MET A 1 -5.60 -53.46 -15.71
N GLN A 2 -4.45 -53.50 -15.02
CA GLN A 2 -4.29 -53.83 -13.60
C GLN A 2 -4.73 -52.68 -12.68
N ILE A 3 -5.10 -52.97 -11.42
CA ILE A 3 -5.32 -51.90 -10.42
C ILE A 3 -3.97 -51.25 -10.17
N MET A 4 -3.83 -49.93 -10.41
CA MET A 4 -2.59 -49.19 -10.15
C MET A 4 -2.74 -48.33 -8.90
N LYS A 5 -1.80 -48.44 -7.96
CA LYS A 5 -1.73 -47.74 -6.66
C LYS A 5 -0.44 -46.92 -6.51
N THR A 6 -0.43 -45.87 -5.72
CA THR A 6 0.79 -45.09 -5.47
C THR A 6 1.74 -45.72 -4.45
N LEU A 7 3.06 -45.59 -4.66
CA LEU A 7 4.10 -45.84 -3.64
C LEU A 7 4.35 -44.56 -2.83
N SER A 8 3.73 -44.47 -1.66
CA SER A 8 4.39 -43.87 -0.49
C SER A 8 3.79 -44.56 0.74
N SER A 9 4.59 -44.70 1.79
CA SER A 9 4.17 -45.32 3.06
C SER A 9 3.01 -44.59 3.75
N SER A 10 2.46 -43.52 3.16
CA SER A 10 1.52 -42.59 3.80
C SER A 10 0.29 -42.18 2.98
N SER A 11 -0.02 -42.76 1.80
CA SER A 11 -1.28 -42.41 1.11
C SER A 11 -1.88 -43.46 0.18
N LEU A 12 -3.05 -43.98 0.56
CA LEU A 12 -3.90 -44.82 -0.28
C LEU A 12 -5.30 -44.20 -0.30
N LYS A 13 -5.61 -43.40 -1.33
CA LYS A 13 -6.95 -42.82 -1.55
C LYS A 13 -7.39 -42.73 -3.01
N ALA A 14 -6.50 -43.06 -3.96
CA ALA A 14 -6.86 -43.15 -5.36
C ALA A 14 -6.34 -44.46 -5.92
N PHE A 15 -7.24 -45.24 -6.49
CA PHE A 15 -6.96 -46.42 -7.28
C PHE A 15 -7.99 -46.46 -8.41
N MET A 16 -7.62 -47.07 -9.52
CA MET A 16 -8.53 -47.31 -10.63
C MET A 16 -8.48 -48.77 -11.02
N GLY A 17 -9.59 -49.32 -11.49
CA GLY A 17 -9.68 -50.71 -11.91
C GLY A 17 -11.08 -51.07 -12.38
N TYR A 18 -11.24 -52.29 -12.89
CA TYR A 18 -12.56 -52.79 -13.27
C TYR A 18 -13.47 -52.94 -12.04
N ALA A 19 -14.75 -52.59 -12.19
CA ALA A 19 -15.74 -52.67 -11.11
C ALA A 19 -15.76 -54.04 -10.42
N SER A 20 -15.62 -55.14 -11.17
CA SER A 20 -15.55 -56.50 -10.62
C SER A 20 -14.37 -56.74 -9.67
N HIS A 21 -13.24 -56.09 -9.91
CA HIS A 21 -12.04 -56.22 -9.06
C HIS A 21 -12.09 -55.22 -7.90
N LEU A 22 -12.60 -54.02 -8.14
CA LEU A 22 -12.83 -53.03 -7.08
C LEU A 22 -13.84 -53.53 -6.06
N HIS A 23 -14.92 -54.18 -6.50
CA HIS A 23 -15.88 -54.83 -5.61
C HIS A 23 -15.20 -55.87 -4.73
N LYS A 24 -14.36 -56.76 -5.30
CA LYS A 24 -13.57 -57.73 -4.50
C LYS A 24 -12.61 -57.05 -3.52
N LEU A 25 -12.04 -55.91 -3.90
CA LEU A 25 -11.10 -55.15 -3.07
C LEU A 25 -11.78 -54.56 -1.83
N VAL A 26 -13.02 -54.07 -1.97
CA VAL A 26 -13.77 -53.42 -0.87
C VAL A 26 -14.71 -54.36 -0.12
N ALA A 27 -15.02 -55.53 -0.66
CA ALA A 27 -16.00 -56.47 -0.10
C ALA A 27 -15.66 -56.99 1.30
N GLU A 28 -14.37 -57.03 1.65
CA GLU A 28 -13.89 -57.49 2.97
C GLU A 28 -13.75 -56.33 3.98
N TRP A 29 -14.22 -55.12 3.66
CA TRP A 29 -14.21 -54.01 4.62
C TRP A 29 -15.28 -54.23 5.70
N ASP A 30 -14.82 -54.42 6.93
CA ASP A 30 -15.63 -54.59 8.14
C ASP A 30 -15.31 -53.54 9.23
N GLY A 31 -14.40 -52.60 8.92
CA GLY A 31 -13.97 -51.55 9.85
C GLY A 31 -15.05 -50.50 10.11
N ASP A 32 -14.99 -49.90 11.29
CA ASP A 32 -15.76 -48.70 11.62
C ASP A 32 -15.27 -47.49 10.81
N ASP A 33 -16.04 -46.39 10.83
CA ASP A 33 -15.74 -45.17 10.06
C ASP A 33 -14.39 -44.51 10.44
N GLU A 34 -13.86 -44.84 11.62
CA GLU A 34 -12.59 -44.34 12.14
C GLU A 34 -11.39 -45.24 11.76
N THR A 35 -11.65 -46.43 11.22
CA THR A 35 -10.61 -47.38 10.81
C THR A 35 -9.83 -46.82 9.61
N SER A 36 -8.51 -46.98 9.63
CA SER A 36 -7.66 -46.52 8.53
C SER A 36 -7.94 -47.31 7.24
N ASP A 37 -8.63 -46.64 6.31
CA ASP A 37 -8.82 -47.06 4.92
C ASP A 37 -7.49 -47.51 4.28
N GLN A 38 -6.45 -46.69 4.45
CA GLN A 38 -5.13 -46.96 3.90
C GLN A 38 -4.51 -48.24 4.46
N LEU A 39 -4.59 -48.47 5.77
CA LEU A 39 -4.01 -49.65 6.38
C LEU A 39 -4.71 -50.92 5.87
N PHE A 40 -6.03 -50.89 5.73
CA PHE A 40 -6.80 -52.00 5.16
C PHE A 40 -6.33 -52.37 3.76
N TYR A 41 -6.32 -51.41 2.83
CA TYR A 41 -5.89 -51.67 1.46
C TYR A 41 -4.40 -52.05 1.37
N THR A 42 -3.58 -51.59 2.31
CA THR A 42 -2.16 -51.98 2.41
C THR A 42 -2.03 -53.44 2.84
N LYS A 43 -2.78 -53.89 3.85
CA LYS A 43 -2.82 -55.30 4.29
C LYS A 43 -3.24 -56.23 3.15
N ILE A 44 -4.26 -55.86 2.37
CA ILE A 44 -4.68 -56.64 1.19
C ILE A 44 -3.56 -56.73 0.14
N PHE A 45 -2.79 -55.66 -0.07
CA PHE A 45 -1.71 -55.65 -1.05
C PHE A 45 -0.47 -56.42 -0.59
N LEU A 46 -0.18 -56.43 0.71
CA LEU A 46 0.95 -57.15 1.28
C LEU A 46 0.70 -58.66 1.37
N ASP A 47 -0.56 -59.09 1.44
CA ASP A 47 -0.97 -60.50 1.34
C ASP A 47 -0.85 -60.98 -0.12
N PRO A 48 0.08 -61.91 -0.44
CA PRO A 48 0.28 -62.37 -1.81
C PRO A 48 -0.95 -63.03 -2.43
N VAL A 49 -1.70 -63.80 -1.64
CA VAL A 49 -2.88 -64.56 -2.10
C VAL A 49 -4.01 -63.59 -2.42
N LYS A 50 -4.28 -62.64 -1.51
CA LYS A 50 -5.31 -61.61 -1.75
C LYS A 50 -4.91 -60.67 -2.89
N ARG A 51 -3.64 -60.28 -2.97
CA ARG A 51 -3.12 -59.42 -4.06
C ARG A 51 -3.31 -60.07 -5.43
N GLU A 52 -3.00 -61.36 -5.57
CA GLU A 52 -3.17 -62.09 -6.82
C GLU A 52 -4.66 -62.27 -7.16
N LYS A 53 -5.48 -62.66 -6.17
CA LYS A 53 -6.94 -62.82 -6.32
C LYS A 53 -7.64 -61.55 -6.81
N VAL A 54 -7.19 -60.38 -6.35
CA VAL A 54 -7.75 -59.07 -6.69
C VAL A 54 -7.00 -58.41 -7.87
N ASN A 55 -5.84 -58.94 -8.27
CA ASN A 55 -4.97 -58.44 -9.33
C ASN A 55 -4.54 -56.97 -9.13
N ILE A 56 -3.85 -56.71 -8.01
CA ILE A 56 -3.41 -55.38 -7.59
C ILE A 56 -1.95 -55.11 -7.96
N THR A 57 -1.68 -53.93 -8.51
CA THR A 57 -0.34 -53.39 -8.82
C THR A 57 -0.18 -51.95 -8.31
N LEU A 58 1.05 -51.42 -8.33
CA LEU A 58 1.33 -50.03 -7.99
C LEU A 58 1.78 -49.26 -9.26
N ASP A 59 1.31 -48.02 -9.44
CA ASP A 59 1.86 -47.01 -10.34
C ASP A 59 3.19 -46.48 -9.81
N HIS A 60 4.24 -47.30 -9.93
CA HIS A 60 5.57 -47.00 -9.41
C HIS A 60 6.24 -45.78 -10.05
N ARG A 61 5.78 -45.34 -11.22
CA ARG A 61 6.40 -44.25 -12.01
C ARG A 61 5.49 -43.04 -12.17
N CYS A 62 4.44 -42.94 -11.36
CA CYS A 62 3.49 -41.82 -11.36
C CYS A 62 2.90 -41.52 -12.76
N ARG A 63 2.63 -42.55 -13.57
CA ARG A 63 2.06 -42.38 -14.91
C ARG A 63 0.62 -41.86 -14.86
N ILE A 64 -0.10 -42.25 -13.82
CA ILE A 64 -1.50 -41.93 -13.59
C ILE A 64 -1.63 -41.08 -12.33
N PHE A 65 -1.02 -41.51 -11.24
CA PHE A 65 -1.21 -40.91 -9.92
C PHE A 65 0.09 -40.28 -9.41
N GLN A 66 0.04 -38.97 -9.11
CA GLN A 66 1.10 -38.24 -8.42
C GLN A 66 0.65 -37.92 -7.00
N ASN A 67 1.25 -38.56 -6.01
CA ASN A 67 1.20 -38.05 -4.65
C ASN A 67 2.31 -37.03 -4.50
N ILE A 68 1.99 -35.82 -4.04
CA ILE A 68 2.99 -34.77 -3.88
C ILE A 68 3.86 -35.05 -2.65
N HIS A 69 3.28 -35.60 -1.59
CA HIS A 69 3.99 -35.80 -0.32
C HIS A 69 5.19 -36.72 -0.44
N GLY A 70 6.38 -36.20 -0.13
CA GLY A 70 7.66 -36.90 -0.26
C GLY A 70 8.28 -36.84 -1.66
N SER A 71 7.69 -36.06 -2.58
CA SER A 71 8.20 -35.83 -3.95
C SER A 71 7.93 -34.38 -4.41
N GLU A 72 7.83 -33.45 -3.46
CA GLU A 72 7.52 -32.04 -3.70
C GLU A 72 8.49 -31.42 -4.73
N GLY A 73 9.79 -31.72 -4.61
CA GLY A 73 10.83 -31.23 -5.52
C GLY A 73 10.86 -31.90 -6.91
N ASP A 74 10.10 -32.99 -7.10
CA ASP A 74 10.08 -33.73 -8.36
C ASP A 74 8.98 -33.24 -9.30
N VAL A 75 8.06 -32.40 -8.81
CA VAL A 75 6.84 -31.99 -9.54
C VAL A 75 6.92 -30.53 -9.97
N VAL A 76 6.83 -30.29 -11.28
CA VAL A 76 6.85 -28.94 -11.87
C VAL A 76 5.62 -28.70 -12.75
N LEU A 77 5.30 -27.44 -13.00
CA LEU A 77 4.30 -27.05 -14.00
C LEU A 77 4.85 -27.25 -15.42
N LYS A 78 4.09 -27.92 -16.27
CA LYS A 78 4.31 -28.01 -17.71
C LYS A 78 3.21 -27.26 -18.44
N PHE A 79 3.56 -26.13 -19.04
CA PHE A 79 2.69 -25.36 -19.91
C PHE A 79 2.63 -26.02 -21.29
N GLU A 80 1.41 -26.25 -21.77
CA GLU A 80 1.09 -26.76 -23.10
C GLU A 80 0.10 -25.77 -23.75
N ASN A 81 -0.10 -25.85 -25.07
CA ASN A 81 -1.03 -24.97 -25.76
C ASN A 81 -2.47 -25.16 -25.21
N GLY A 82 -3.00 -24.15 -24.53
CA GLY A 82 -4.36 -24.14 -23.98
C GLY A 82 -4.59 -24.97 -22.71
N ARG A 83 -3.54 -25.49 -22.07
CA ARG A 83 -3.64 -26.16 -20.76
C ARG A 83 -2.29 -26.25 -20.01
N VAL A 84 -2.35 -26.45 -18.71
CA VAL A 84 -1.18 -26.71 -17.85
C VAL A 84 -1.33 -28.08 -17.20
N ARG A 85 -0.23 -28.82 -17.08
CA ARG A 85 -0.18 -30.12 -16.41
C ARG A 85 0.93 -30.14 -15.37
N ALA A 86 0.86 -31.05 -14.40
CA ALA A 86 2.04 -31.40 -13.62
C ALA A 86 2.93 -32.37 -14.43
N ARG A 87 4.24 -32.21 -14.31
CA ARG A 87 5.25 -33.16 -14.80
C ARG A 87 6.06 -33.67 -13.63
N ASN A 88 6.23 -34.98 -13.54
CA ASN A 88 7.21 -35.59 -12.65
C ASN A 88 8.55 -35.66 -13.38
N MET A 89 9.56 -34.96 -12.86
CA MET A 89 10.88 -34.84 -13.47
C MET A 89 11.74 -36.10 -13.33
N VAL A 90 11.53 -36.89 -12.29
CA VAL A 90 12.30 -38.12 -12.02
C VAL A 90 11.95 -39.24 -13.00
N TYR A 91 10.66 -39.41 -13.30
CA TYR A 91 10.17 -40.47 -14.18
C TYR A 91 9.82 -40.01 -15.60
N ASP A 92 9.92 -38.71 -15.85
CA ASP A 92 9.44 -38.02 -17.05
C ASP A 92 8.00 -38.41 -17.43
N THR A 93 7.11 -38.32 -16.45
CA THR A 93 5.69 -38.65 -16.63
C THR A 93 4.81 -37.42 -16.50
N LEU A 94 3.63 -37.48 -17.13
CA LEU A 94 2.57 -36.48 -17.00
C LEU A 94 1.38 -37.14 -16.29
N PRO A 95 1.31 -37.05 -14.96
CA PRO A 95 0.24 -37.64 -14.17
C PRO A 95 -1.14 -37.13 -14.61
N VAL A 96 -2.17 -37.94 -14.34
CA VAL A 96 -3.58 -37.60 -14.60
C VAL A 96 -4.23 -37.06 -13.32
N LEU A 97 -3.90 -37.65 -12.18
CA LEU A 97 -4.40 -37.26 -10.87
C LEU A 97 -3.24 -36.77 -10.01
N ILE A 98 -3.41 -35.58 -9.42
CA ILE A 98 -2.47 -34.98 -8.47
C ILE A 98 -3.12 -34.98 -7.10
N ASN A 99 -2.42 -35.51 -6.10
CA ASN A 99 -2.90 -35.64 -4.73
C ASN A 99 -1.93 -34.99 -3.75
N GLY A 100 -2.35 -33.88 -3.14
CA GLY A 100 -1.61 -33.15 -2.10
C GLY A 100 -2.04 -33.53 -0.69
N LYS A 101 -1.79 -34.78 -0.26
CA LYS A 101 -2.12 -35.21 1.11
C LYS A 101 -1.16 -34.59 2.13
N GLY A 102 -1.64 -34.43 3.36
CA GLY A 102 -0.81 -34.11 4.51
C GLY A 102 -0.23 -32.69 4.41
N PRO A 103 1.09 -32.52 4.56
CA PRO A 103 1.71 -31.19 4.52
C PRO A 103 1.75 -30.60 3.10
N SER A 104 1.50 -31.38 2.05
CA SER A 104 1.67 -30.95 0.65
C SER A 104 0.44 -30.27 0.05
N LYS A 105 -0.56 -29.92 0.88
CA LYS A 105 -1.77 -29.19 0.45
C LYS A 105 -1.46 -27.85 -0.20
N LEU A 106 -0.42 -27.15 0.27
CA LEU A 106 -0.05 -25.84 -0.27
C LEU A 106 0.54 -25.93 -1.67
N LEU A 107 1.37 -26.94 -1.93
CA LEU A 107 1.87 -27.18 -3.28
C LEU A 107 0.72 -27.58 -4.22
N LEU A 108 -0.28 -28.34 -3.74
CA LEU A 108 -1.49 -28.60 -4.53
C LEU A 108 -2.28 -27.31 -4.82
N ASN A 109 -2.41 -26.40 -3.85
CA ASN A 109 -3.06 -25.10 -4.07
C ASN A 109 -2.34 -24.28 -5.15
N TYR A 110 -1.00 -24.25 -5.10
CA TYR A 110 -0.16 -23.61 -6.12
C TYR A 110 -0.40 -24.23 -7.50
N LEU A 111 -0.30 -25.55 -7.63
CA LEU A 111 -0.54 -26.24 -8.91
C LEU A 111 -1.97 -26.00 -9.41
N GLY A 112 -2.93 -25.94 -8.49
CA GLY A 112 -4.35 -25.67 -8.76
C GLY A 112 -4.64 -24.27 -9.29
N ASN A 113 -3.72 -23.31 -9.14
CA ASN A 113 -3.84 -21.99 -9.79
C ASN A 113 -3.61 -22.06 -11.31
N TYR A 114 -3.15 -23.19 -11.84
CA TYR A 114 -2.82 -23.37 -13.25
C TYR A 114 -3.53 -24.59 -13.84
N VAL A 115 -3.40 -25.74 -13.18
CA VAL A 115 -3.85 -27.04 -13.69
C VAL A 115 -5.37 -27.20 -13.55
N PRO A 116 -6.09 -27.72 -14.57
CA PRO A 116 -5.57 -27.99 -15.91
C PRO A 116 -5.66 -26.78 -16.84
N ARG A 117 -6.56 -25.84 -16.58
CA ARG A 117 -6.86 -24.70 -17.48
C ARG A 117 -7.23 -23.44 -16.71
N VAL A 118 -6.81 -23.33 -15.45
CA VAL A 118 -7.17 -22.19 -14.60
C VAL A 118 -6.51 -20.92 -15.13
N TRP A 119 -5.21 -20.99 -15.39
CA TRP A 119 -4.42 -19.92 -15.97
C TRP A 119 -3.46 -20.49 -17.02
N THR A 120 -3.38 -19.87 -18.20
CA THR A 120 -2.42 -20.20 -19.28
C THR A 120 -1.79 -18.93 -19.85
N PHE A 121 -0.69 -19.05 -20.59
CA PHE A 121 -0.08 -17.91 -21.26
C PHE A 121 -0.95 -17.36 -22.40
N GLU A 122 -1.74 -18.23 -23.05
CA GLU A 122 -2.56 -17.86 -24.21
C GLU A 122 -3.87 -17.19 -23.81
N THR A 123 -4.51 -17.64 -22.72
CA THR A 123 -5.86 -17.20 -22.31
C THR A 123 -5.88 -16.38 -21.03
N GLY A 124 -4.78 -16.33 -20.29
CA GLY A 124 -4.79 -15.84 -18.90
C GLY A 124 -5.72 -16.68 -18.01
N CYS A 125 -6.27 -16.06 -16.98
CA CYS A 125 -7.20 -16.71 -16.05
C CYS A 125 -8.61 -16.86 -16.64
N VAL A 126 -9.05 -18.08 -16.94
CA VAL A 126 -10.38 -18.32 -17.55
C VAL A 126 -11.50 -18.48 -16.52
N ILE A 127 -11.17 -18.86 -15.28
CA ILE A 127 -12.16 -19.05 -14.21
C ILE A 127 -12.33 -17.82 -13.32
N CYS A 128 -11.59 -16.75 -13.59
CA CYS A 128 -11.59 -15.57 -12.73
C CYS A 128 -12.94 -14.85 -12.72
N ASP A 129 -13.76 -15.06 -13.75
CA ASP A 129 -15.11 -14.50 -13.88
C ASP A 129 -16.20 -15.53 -13.53
N GLU A 130 -15.84 -16.71 -13.01
CA GLU A 130 -16.83 -17.70 -12.55
C GLU A 130 -17.45 -17.31 -11.21
N GLY A 131 -18.78 -17.36 -11.14
CA GLY A 131 -19.52 -17.16 -9.89
C GLY A 131 -19.53 -15.72 -9.38
N LEU A 132 -19.30 -14.72 -10.26
CA LEU A 132 -19.37 -13.30 -9.90
C LEU A 132 -20.73 -12.93 -9.30
N ARG A 133 -20.71 -12.09 -8.27
CA ARG A 133 -21.90 -11.48 -7.67
C ARG A 133 -22.07 -10.08 -8.23
N SER A 134 -22.94 -9.90 -9.23
CA SER A 134 -23.16 -8.58 -9.82
C SER A 134 -23.73 -7.58 -8.79
N LEU A 135 -23.12 -6.40 -8.68
CA LEU A 135 -23.67 -5.26 -7.93
C LEU A 135 -24.24 -4.17 -8.85
N SER A 136 -24.08 -4.29 -10.17
CA SER A 136 -24.45 -3.25 -11.15
C SER A 136 -25.97 -3.00 -11.26
N GLY A 137 -26.79 -3.98 -10.86
CA GLY A 137 -28.26 -3.87 -10.84
C GLY A 137 -28.83 -3.23 -9.56
N LEU A 138 -28.01 -2.96 -8.55
CA LEU A 138 -28.43 -2.41 -7.26
C LEU A 138 -28.61 -0.90 -7.37
N LYS A 139 -29.87 -0.46 -7.39
CA LYS A 139 -30.24 0.96 -7.58
C LYS A 139 -30.49 1.73 -6.28
N THR A 140 -30.79 1.02 -5.20
CA THR A 140 -31.05 1.61 -3.88
C THR A 140 -29.95 1.22 -2.91
N ASP A 141 -29.53 2.15 -2.06
CA ASP A 141 -28.46 1.91 -1.09
C ASP A 141 -28.75 0.69 -0.20
N ASP A 142 -30.00 0.49 0.22
CA ASP A 142 -30.41 -0.64 1.07
C ASP A 142 -30.20 -2.02 0.44
N SER A 143 -30.10 -2.08 -0.89
CA SER A 143 -29.86 -3.34 -1.61
C SER A 143 -28.39 -3.76 -1.62
N PHE A 144 -27.47 -2.88 -1.23
CA PHE A 144 -26.05 -3.22 -1.12
C PHE A 144 -25.77 -4.07 0.13
N PRO A 145 -24.83 -5.02 0.07
CA PRO A 145 -24.40 -5.78 1.25
C PRO A 145 -23.95 -4.87 2.40
N LEU A 146 -24.33 -5.20 3.64
CA LEU A 146 -23.74 -4.54 4.80
C LEU A 146 -22.29 -5.00 4.97
N VAL A 147 -21.38 -4.03 5.09
CA VAL A 147 -19.95 -4.28 5.26
C VAL A 147 -19.49 -3.67 6.58
N VAL A 148 -18.79 -4.46 7.40
CA VAL A 148 -18.00 -3.93 8.51
C VAL A 148 -16.59 -3.68 8.00
N VAL A 149 -16.11 -2.43 8.10
CA VAL A 149 -14.75 -2.04 7.73
C VAL A 149 -13.93 -1.88 9.00
N GLY A 150 -12.99 -2.80 9.23
CA GLY A 150 -12.02 -2.76 10.33
C GLY A 150 -10.76 -2.02 9.90
N ILE A 151 -10.44 -0.93 10.60
CA ILE A 151 -9.31 -0.05 10.34
C ILE A 151 -8.34 -0.15 11.51
N PHE A 152 -7.07 -0.46 11.23
CA PHE A 152 -6.05 -0.70 12.24
C PHE A 152 -4.89 0.29 12.11
N ILE A 153 -4.63 1.03 13.19
CA ILE A 153 -3.49 1.94 13.36
C ILE A 153 -2.63 1.37 14.49
N GLU A 154 -1.67 0.52 14.13
CA GLU A 154 -0.87 -0.25 15.09
C GLU A 154 0.47 0.41 15.43
N GLN A 155 0.95 1.31 14.56
CA GLN A 155 2.23 2.00 14.71
C GLN A 155 2.20 3.36 14.00
N PRO A 156 3.14 4.27 14.31
CA PRO A 156 3.22 5.57 13.65
C PRO A 156 3.30 5.42 12.12
N THR A 157 2.24 5.85 11.44
CA THR A 157 2.13 5.78 9.98
C THR A 157 2.09 7.19 9.35
N PRO A 158 2.78 7.43 8.23
CA PRO A 158 2.62 8.65 7.42
C PRO A 158 1.23 8.79 6.80
N PHE A 159 0.83 10.02 6.48
CA PHE A 159 -0.32 10.37 5.63
C PHE A 159 -1.67 9.78 6.09
N VAL A 160 -1.89 9.64 7.40
CA VAL A 160 -3.14 9.11 7.98
C VAL A 160 -4.35 9.98 7.60
N SER A 161 -4.17 11.30 7.53
CA SER A 161 -5.20 12.21 7.02
C SER A 161 -5.63 11.87 5.59
N GLU A 162 -4.67 11.49 4.73
CA GLU A 162 -4.95 11.09 3.35
C GLU A 162 -5.61 9.71 3.26
N PHE A 163 -5.29 8.79 4.19
CA PHE A 163 -6.00 7.52 4.33
C PHE A 163 -7.50 7.76 4.57
N PHE A 164 -7.85 8.62 5.52
CA PHE A 164 -9.26 8.91 5.83
C PHE A 164 -9.99 9.65 4.69
N LYS A 165 -9.31 10.52 3.94
CA LYS A 165 -9.86 11.11 2.71
C LYS A 165 -10.16 10.05 1.65
N ARG A 166 -9.30 9.04 1.48
CA ARG A 166 -9.56 7.93 0.55
C ARG A 166 -10.73 7.06 1.02
N LEU A 167 -10.82 6.79 2.32
CA LEU A 167 -11.91 6.04 2.93
C LEU A 167 -13.27 6.73 2.69
N SER A 168 -13.35 8.05 2.86
CA SER A 168 -14.59 8.81 2.64
C SER A 168 -14.97 8.91 1.15
N ASN A 169 -14.02 8.69 0.24
CA ASN A 169 -14.20 8.69 -1.20
C ASN A 169 -14.45 7.30 -1.81
N LEU A 170 -14.52 6.23 -0.99
CA LEU A 170 -14.89 4.91 -1.48
C LEU A 170 -16.26 4.97 -2.15
N GLN A 171 -16.35 4.43 -3.37
CA GLN A 171 -17.58 4.34 -4.13
C GLN A 171 -18.44 3.20 -3.59
N TYR A 172 -18.98 3.36 -2.38
CA TYR A 172 -19.89 2.40 -1.74
C TYR A 172 -20.84 3.17 -0.83
N PRO A 173 -22.13 2.80 -0.73
CA PRO A 173 -23.06 3.52 0.14
C PRO A 173 -22.58 3.55 1.59
N LYS A 174 -22.28 4.74 2.12
CA LYS A 174 -21.76 4.91 3.49
C LYS A 174 -22.73 4.37 4.55
N LYS A 175 -24.04 4.46 4.29
CA LYS A 175 -25.11 3.86 5.11
C LYS A 175 -25.15 2.34 5.13
N ARG A 176 -24.33 1.67 4.30
CA ARG A 176 -24.10 0.22 4.28
C ARG A 176 -22.71 -0.16 4.77
N ILE A 177 -21.98 0.79 5.35
CA ILE A 177 -20.68 0.60 5.98
C ILE A 177 -20.79 0.87 7.47
N GLN A 178 -20.38 -0.10 8.28
CA GLN A 178 -20.08 0.09 9.70
C GLN A 178 -18.57 0.20 9.87
N LEU A 179 -18.09 1.22 10.57
CA LEU A 179 -16.67 1.40 10.84
C LEU A 179 -16.31 0.83 12.20
N TYR A 180 -15.22 0.07 12.25
CA TYR A 180 -14.50 -0.26 13.47
C TYR A 180 -13.08 0.28 13.32
N ILE A 181 -12.70 1.26 14.14
CA ILE A 181 -11.38 1.87 14.10
C ILE A 181 -10.66 1.53 15.40
N ALA A 182 -9.55 0.80 15.32
CA ALA A 182 -8.66 0.54 16.43
C ALA A 182 -7.38 1.35 16.24
N ASN A 183 -7.10 2.24 17.19
CA ASN A 183 -5.91 3.08 17.18
C ASN A 183 -5.09 2.84 18.44
N HIS A 184 -3.86 2.36 18.27
CA HIS A 184 -2.88 2.19 19.34
C HIS A 184 -1.93 3.38 19.47
N GLU A 185 -2.01 4.35 18.54
CA GLU A 185 -1.08 5.47 18.45
C GLU A 185 -1.70 6.79 18.91
N THR A 186 -1.23 7.30 20.05
CA THR A 186 -1.64 8.61 20.59
C THR A 186 -1.41 9.75 19.60
N HIS A 187 -0.31 9.69 18.85
CA HIS A 187 -0.01 10.65 17.79
C HIS A 187 -1.13 10.73 16.74
N HIS A 188 -1.81 9.61 16.45
CA HIS A 188 -2.86 9.54 15.43
C HIS A 188 -4.27 9.80 15.95
N GLN A 189 -4.45 9.97 17.25
CA GLN A 189 -5.76 10.22 17.85
C GLN A 189 -6.46 11.44 17.25
N LYS A 190 -5.73 12.57 17.09
CA LYS A 190 -6.27 13.80 16.49
C LYS A 190 -6.72 13.60 15.04
N HIS A 191 -6.01 12.75 14.28
CA HIS A 191 -6.38 12.44 12.89
C HIS A 191 -7.71 11.68 12.83
N VAL A 192 -7.90 10.69 13.72
CA VAL A 192 -9.13 9.92 13.81
C VAL A 192 -10.29 10.80 14.28
N GLU A 193 -10.10 11.58 15.34
CA GLU A 193 -11.13 12.47 15.88
C GLU A 193 -11.62 13.50 14.85
N LYS A 194 -10.69 14.12 14.11
CA LYS A 194 -11.03 15.04 13.01
C LYS A 194 -11.88 14.36 11.93
N PHE A 195 -11.52 13.14 11.54
CA PHE A 195 -12.32 12.37 10.58
C PHE A 195 -13.72 12.05 11.12
N LEU A 196 -13.82 11.59 12.37
CA LEU A 196 -15.09 11.21 12.99
C LEU A 196 -16.00 12.41 13.22
N GLN A 197 -15.45 13.57 13.60
CA GLN A 197 -16.22 14.80 13.77
C GLN A 197 -16.95 15.19 12.48
N VAL A 198 -16.32 14.99 11.32
CA VAL A 198 -16.88 15.38 10.02
C VAL A 198 -17.78 14.28 9.43
N HIS A 199 -17.36 13.01 9.50
CA HIS A 199 -17.97 11.96 8.68
C HIS A 199 -18.74 10.88 9.47
N SER A 200 -18.69 10.84 10.80
CA SER A 200 -19.32 9.76 11.59
C SER A 200 -20.80 9.53 11.26
N LEU A 201 -21.57 10.62 11.08
CA LEU A 201 -23.00 10.58 10.77
C LEU A 201 -23.32 10.10 9.35
N GLU A 202 -22.35 10.03 8.45
CA GLU A 202 -22.54 9.52 7.09
C GLU A 202 -22.60 7.98 7.05
N TYR A 203 -21.94 7.33 8.00
CA TYR A 203 -21.84 5.87 8.09
C TYR A 203 -23.07 5.26 8.78
N ASN A 204 -23.21 3.93 8.69
CA ASN A 204 -24.28 3.18 9.37
C ASN A 204 -24.07 3.18 10.89
N ASN A 205 -22.84 2.88 11.31
CA ASN A 205 -22.40 2.88 12.70
C ASN A 205 -20.89 3.08 12.73
N VAL A 206 -20.37 3.62 13.83
CA VAL A 206 -18.93 3.78 14.07
C VAL A 206 -18.61 3.33 15.49
N LYS A 207 -17.63 2.43 15.60
CA LYS A 207 -16.98 2.07 16.86
C LYS A 207 -15.51 2.47 16.78
N TYR A 208 -15.10 3.42 17.62
CA TYR A 208 -13.70 3.82 17.77
C TYR A 208 -13.16 3.27 19.08
N VAL A 209 -12.01 2.62 19.03
CA VAL A 209 -11.22 2.20 20.18
C VAL A 209 -9.91 2.97 20.13
N GLY A 210 -9.81 4.00 20.96
CA GLY A 210 -8.63 4.87 21.03
C GLY A 210 -7.50 4.27 21.86
N PRO A 211 -6.32 4.91 21.90
CA PRO A 211 -5.11 4.36 22.53
C PRO A 211 -5.25 4.05 24.03
N GLU A 212 -6.13 4.77 24.75
CA GLU A 212 -6.39 4.54 26.18
C GLU A 212 -7.21 3.27 26.45
N GLU A 213 -8.10 2.91 25.52
CA GLU A 213 -8.96 1.71 25.58
C GLU A 213 -8.44 0.57 24.71
N ALA A 214 -7.47 0.86 23.85
CA ALA A 214 -6.90 -0.08 22.91
C ALA A 214 -6.43 -1.29 23.70
N LEU A 215 -7.07 -2.43 23.42
CA LEU A 215 -6.66 -3.72 23.95
C LEU A 215 -5.14 -3.80 23.75
N SER A 216 -4.40 -4.10 24.81
CA SER A 216 -2.94 -4.03 24.86
C SER A 216 -2.22 -4.92 23.83
N ASN A 217 -2.98 -5.63 23.00
CA ASN A 217 -2.53 -6.55 21.97
C ASN A 217 -3.28 -6.32 20.65
N PHE A 218 -2.54 -6.09 19.56
CA PHE A 218 -3.04 -5.91 18.19
C PHE A 218 -3.94 -7.06 17.73
N ALA A 219 -3.60 -8.30 18.10
CA ALA A 219 -4.40 -9.48 17.77
C ALA A 219 -5.82 -9.39 18.33
N GLU A 220 -5.98 -8.82 19.53
CA GLU A 220 -7.28 -8.72 20.19
C GLU A 220 -8.16 -7.63 19.56
N ALA A 221 -7.57 -6.52 19.12
CA ALA A 221 -8.28 -5.53 18.33
C ALA A 221 -8.80 -6.12 17.00
N ARG A 222 -7.98 -6.94 16.32
CA ARG A 222 -8.38 -7.62 15.09
C ARG A 222 -9.45 -8.69 15.33
N ASN A 223 -9.35 -9.47 16.40
CA ASN A 223 -10.39 -10.40 16.85
C ASN A 223 -11.72 -9.67 17.09
N ALA A 224 -11.70 -8.58 17.85
CA ALA A 224 -12.88 -7.78 18.15
C ALA A 224 -13.53 -7.19 16.89
N GLY A 225 -12.72 -6.66 15.97
CA GLY A 225 -13.20 -6.14 14.68
C GLY A 225 -13.91 -7.21 13.85
N MET A 226 -13.31 -8.40 13.70
CA MET A 226 -13.95 -9.52 13.00
C MET A 226 -15.21 -10.01 13.71
N ASP A 227 -15.22 -9.98 15.04
CA ASP A 227 -16.35 -10.47 15.82
C ASP A 227 -17.60 -9.60 15.65
N ILE A 228 -17.46 -8.29 15.44
CA ILE A 228 -18.60 -7.42 15.10
C ILE A 228 -19.38 -7.96 13.88
N CYS A 229 -18.66 -8.38 12.83
CA CYS A 229 -19.30 -8.99 11.66
C CYS A 229 -19.76 -10.44 11.93
N ARG A 230 -19.03 -11.19 12.76
CA ARG A 230 -19.39 -12.57 13.12
C ARG A 230 -20.71 -12.62 13.88
N GLN A 231 -20.91 -11.72 14.85
CA GLN A 231 -22.11 -11.66 15.69
C GLN A 231 -23.31 -11.00 14.99
N ASN A 232 -23.09 -10.21 13.94
CA ASN A 232 -24.16 -9.57 13.17
C ASN A 232 -24.58 -10.45 11.96
N PRO A 233 -25.79 -11.05 11.97
CA PRO A 233 -26.26 -11.87 10.85
C PRO A 233 -26.43 -11.07 9.54
N GLU A 234 -26.70 -9.76 9.62
CA GLU A 234 -26.83 -8.87 8.47
C GLU A 234 -25.49 -8.50 7.85
N CYS A 235 -24.37 -8.65 8.59
CA CYS A 235 -23.05 -8.43 8.05
C CYS A 235 -22.72 -9.52 7.02
N GLU A 236 -22.63 -9.11 5.76
CA GLU A 236 -22.31 -9.99 4.65
C GLU A 236 -20.80 -10.08 4.40
N TYR A 237 -20.06 -9.00 4.68
CA TYR A 237 -18.61 -8.94 4.50
C TYR A 237 -17.92 -8.14 5.61
N TYR A 238 -16.73 -8.60 5.98
CA TYR A 238 -15.78 -7.89 6.81
C TYR A 238 -14.59 -7.46 5.96
N PHE A 239 -14.31 -6.16 5.88
CA PHE A 239 -13.18 -5.60 5.14
C PHE A 239 -12.13 -5.10 6.13
N SER A 240 -11.03 -5.82 6.26
CA SER A 240 -9.89 -5.44 7.09
C SER A 240 -8.94 -4.56 6.29
N ILE A 241 -8.47 -3.47 6.87
CA ILE A 241 -7.49 -2.59 6.25
C ILE A 241 -6.57 -1.93 7.30
N ASP A 242 -5.27 -2.00 7.08
CA ASP A 242 -4.27 -1.30 7.87
C ASP A 242 -4.05 0.10 7.30
N VAL A 243 -3.79 1.07 8.17
CA VAL A 243 -3.71 2.49 7.78
C VAL A 243 -2.58 2.80 6.78
N GLN A 244 -1.53 1.98 6.73
CA GLN A 244 -0.41 2.09 5.79
C GLN A 244 -0.78 1.70 4.34
N VAL A 245 -1.98 1.15 4.11
CA VAL A 245 -2.46 0.77 2.78
C VAL A 245 -3.01 2.00 2.04
N VAL A 246 -2.48 2.26 0.85
CA VAL A 246 -2.93 3.35 -0.03
C VAL A 246 -3.80 2.78 -1.15
N LEU A 247 -5.12 2.76 -0.97
CA LEU A 247 -6.06 2.34 -2.01
C LEU A 247 -6.38 3.50 -2.95
N LYS A 248 -5.76 3.52 -4.14
CA LYS A 248 -6.04 4.52 -5.19
C LYS A 248 -7.35 4.24 -5.92
N ASN A 249 -7.77 2.98 -5.97
CA ASN A 249 -9.02 2.56 -6.61
C ASN A 249 -10.22 2.73 -5.65
N SER A 250 -11.04 3.75 -5.87
CA SER A 250 -12.23 4.02 -5.04
C SER A 250 -13.34 2.97 -5.16
N SER A 251 -13.33 2.14 -6.21
CA SER A 251 -14.27 1.04 -6.45
C SER A 251 -13.77 -0.31 -5.89
N VAL A 252 -12.66 -0.34 -5.14
CA VAL A 252 -12.04 -1.56 -4.60
C VAL A 252 -13.02 -2.45 -3.84
N LEU A 253 -13.83 -1.87 -2.94
CA LEU A 253 -14.75 -2.66 -2.12
C LEU A 253 -15.81 -3.38 -2.99
N ARG A 254 -16.36 -2.69 -4.00
CA ARG A 254 -17.27 -3.32 -4.98
C ARG A 254 -16.58 -4.45 -5.72
N THR A 255 -15.40 -4.17 -6.26
CA THR A 255 -14.61 -5.14 -7.04
C THR A 255 -14.34 -6.43 -6.25
N LEU A 256 -13.98 -6.32 -4.96
CA LEU A 256 -13.72 -7.47 -4.12
C LEU A 256 -14.99 -8.26 -3.77
N ILE A 257 -16.12 -7.58 -3.52
CA ILE A 257 -17.42 -8.21 -3.25
C ILE A 257 -17.92 -8.96 -4.49
N GLU A 258 -17.83 -8.33 -5.66
CA GLU A 258 -18.27 -8.90 -6.94
C GLU A 258 -17.52 -10.19 -7.27
N GLN A 259 -16.28 -10.30 -6.82
CA GLN A 259 -15.44 -11.48 -7.04
C GLN A 259 -15.93 -12.73 -6.28
N ASN A 260 -16.78 -12.55 -5.26
CA ASN A 260 -17.50 -13.60 -4.53
C ASN A 260 -16.62 -14.77 -4.00
N LYS A 261 -15.42 -14.46 -3.52
CA LYS A 261 -14.55 -15.43 -2.85
C LYS A 261 -14.76 -15.43 -1.33
N SER A 262 -14.36 -16.51 -0.67
CA SER A 262 -14.45 -16.65 0.79
C SER A 262 -13.60 -15.61 1.51
N ILE A 263 -12.34 -15.48 1.12
CA ILE A 263 -11.38 -14.50 1.60
C ILE A 263 -10.58 -13.99 0.39
N LEU A 264 -10.51 -12.67 0.20
CA LEU A 264 -9.85 -12.06 -0.96
C LEU A 264 -9.10 -10.78 -0.58
N ALA A 265 -7.82 -10.73 -0.89
CA ALA A 265 -7.00 -9.54 -0.80
C ALA A 265 -6.86 -8.87 -2.17
N PRO A 266 -7.03 -7.53 -2.29
CA PRO A 266 -6.47 -6.81 -3.42
C PRO A 266 -4.94 -6.85 -3.31
N MET A 267 -4.25 -7.14 -4.42
CA MET A 267 -2.79 -7.08 -4.42
C MET A 267 -2.32 -5.64 -4.30
N VAL A 268 -1.55 -5.36 -3.25
CA VAL A 268 -0.83 -4.11 -3.05
C VAL A 268 0.64 -4.41 -2.74
N SER A 269 1.53 -3.55 -3.20
CA SER A 269 2.98 -3.71 -3.06
C SER A 269 3.61 -2.39 -2.63
N ARG A 270 4.80 -2.44 -2.04
CA ARG A 270 5.61 -1.23 -1.81
C ARG A 270 6.09 -0.70 -3.16
N ASN A 271 6.13 0.62 -3.30
CA ASN A 271 6.62 1.23 -4.53
C ASN A 271 8.10 0.90 -4.74
N GLN A 272 8.45 0.52 -5.97
CA GLN A 272 9.83 0.18 -6.37
C GLN A 272 10.45 -1.04 -5.63
N ASP A 273 9.63 -1.84 -4.96
CA ASP A 273 10.03 -3.06 -4.25
C ASP A 273 9.15 -4.25 -4.72
N LEU A 274 9.60 -5.48 -4.46
CA LEU A 274 8.83 -6.70 -4.64
C LEU A 274 8.00 -7.05 -3.41
N TRP A 275 8.22 -6.40 -2.26
CA TRP A 275 7.44 -6.67 -1.05
C TRP A 275 5.95 -6.34 -1.26
N SER A 276 5.09 -7.32 -0.97
CA SER A 276 3.65 -7.27 -1.20
C SER A 276 2.86 -7.85 -0.03
N ASN A 277 1.56 -7.57 0.02
CA ASN A 277 0.66 -8.04 1.08
C ASN A 277 0.27 -9.54 1.01
N PHE A 278 1.11 -10.38 0.41
CA PHE A 278 0.88 -11.82 0.31
C PHE A 278 2.19 -12.59 0.16
N TRP A 279 2.20 -13.87 0.54
CA TRP A 279 3.30 -14.80 0.24
C TRP A 279 2.80 -15.89 -0.70
N GLY A 280 3.62 -16.27 -1.67
CA GLY A 280 3.28 -17.34 -2.61
C GLY A 280 3.58 -18.75 -2.07
N ALA A 281 4.49 -18.88 -1.10
CA ALA A 281 4.88 -20.16 -0.50
C ALA A 281 5.23 -19.98 0.99
N LEU A 282 5.35 -21.10 1.71
CA LEU A 282 5.85 -21.17 3.08
C LEU A 282 7.07 -22.08 3.16
N SER A 283 7.98 -21.80 4.08
CA SER A 283 9.03 -22.73 4.50
C SER A 283 8.42 -23.91 5.28
N SER A 284 9.23 -24.94 5.57
CA SER A 284 8.82 -26.08 6.42
C SER A 284 8.30 -25.64 7.79
N ASP A 285 8.81 -24.51 8.28
CA ASP A 285 8.54 -23.98 9.61
C ASP A 285 7.36 -22.99 9.61
N GLY A 286 6.71 -22.81 8.46
CA GLY A 286 5.51 -21.97 8.30
C GLY A 286 5.80 -20.49 8.05
N PHE A 287 7.07 -20.10 7.90
CA PHE A 287 7.51 -18.73 7.61
C PHE A 287 7.57 -18.43 6.11
N TYR A 288 7.93 -17.20 5.76
CA TYR A 288 8.06 -16.75 4.38
C TYR A 288 8.93 -17.69 3.53
N ALA A 289 8.42 -18.06 2.37
CA ALA A 289 9.20 -18.57 1.25
C ALA A 289 8.70 -17.94 -0.06
N ARG A 290 9.62 -17.71 -0.99
CA ARG A 290 9.28 -17.20 -2.32
C ARG A 290 8.79 -18.35 -3.20
N SER A 291 7.59 -18.23 -3.77
CA SER A 291 7.12 -19.16 -4.81
C SER A 291 7.77 -18.84 -6.16
N GLU A 292 7.79 -19.83 -7.06
CA GLU A 292 8.35 -19.68 -8.41
C GLU A 292 7.69 -18.56 -9.22
N ASP A 293 6.39 -18.32 -9.01
CA ASP A 293 5.57 -17.35 -9.74
C ASP A 293 5.39 -16.01 -9.02
N TYR A 294 6.01 -15.82 -7.84
CA TYR A 294 5.79 -14.65 -7.00
C TYR A 294 6.08 -13.34 -7.73
N ILE A 295 7.25 -13.26 -8.37
CA ILE A 295 7.69 -12.04 -9.09
C ILE A 295 6.75 -11.75 -10.26
N ASP A 296 6.35 -12.77 -11.00
CA ASP A 296 5.44 -12.63 -12.13
C ASP A 296 4.05 -12.13 -11.69
N ILE A 297 3.57 -12.55 -10.52
CA ILE A 297 2.30 -12.08 -9.95
C ILE A 297 2.44 -10.61 -9.49
N VAL A 298 3.49 -10.27 -8.73
CA VAL A 298 3.73 -8.92 -8.21
C VAL A 298 3.92 -7.90 -9.34
N GLN A 299 4.71 -8.26 -10.35
CA GLN A 299 4.94 -7.42 -11.54
C GLN A 299 3.79 -7.48 -12.56
N ARG A 300 2.71 -8.21 -12.24
CA ARG A 300 1.51 -8.37 -13.08
C ARG A 300 1.82 -8.90 -14.49
N GLN A 301 2.87 -9.72 -14.62
CA GLN A 301 3.14 -10.54 -15.80
C GLN A 301 2.16 -11.72 -15.88
N ARG A 302 1.76 -12.25 -14.72
CA ARG A 302 0.66 -13.20 -14.59
C ARG A 302 -0.50 -12.54 -13.87
N ILE A 303 -1.58 -12.30 -14.60
CA ILE A 303 -2.76 -11.61 -14.10
C ILE A 303 -3.90 -12.61 -13.84
N GLY A 304 -4.49 -12.58 -12.64
CA GLY A 304 -5.53 -13.51 -12.22
C GLY A 304 -5.96 -13.37 -10.77
N ILE A 305 -6.51 -14.47 -10.24
CA ILE A 305 -6.89 -14.63 -8.84
C ILE A 305 -6.15 -15.86 -8.33
N TRP A 306 -5.32 -15.66 -7.31
CA TRP A 306 -4.32 -16.64 -6.90
C TRP A 306 -4.67 -17.17 -5.53
N ASN A 307 -4.81 -18.49 -5.38
CA ASN A 307 -4.90 -19.14 -4.07
C ASN A 307 -3.51 -19.15 -3.44
N VAL A 308 -3.36 -18.46 -2.31
CA VAL A 308 -2.07 -18.19 -1.65
C VAL A 308 -2.12 -18.59 -0.18
N PRO A 309 -0.99 -19.00 0.42
CA PRO A 309 -0.94 -19.42 1.81
C PRO A 309 -1.04 -18.27 2.82
N TYR A 310 -0.74 -17.03 2.45
CA TYR A 310 -0.66 -15.90 3.37
C TYR A 310 -1.10 -14.60 2.71
N ILE A 311 -1.88 -13.80 3.43
CA ILE A 311 -2.30 -12.45 3.08
C ILE A 311 -2.23 -11.56 4.33
N THR A 312 -2.00 -10.26 4.15
CA THR A 312 -1.93 -9.27 5.23
C THR A 312 -2.44 -7.91 4.75
N ASN A 313 -2.47 -6.92 5.63
CA ASN A 313 -2.75 -5.49 5.45
C ASN A 313 -4.11 -5.08 4.89
N VAL A 314 -4.64 -5.76 3.88
CA VAL A 314 -5.95 -5.46 3.30
C VAL A 314 -6.59 -6.71 2.73
N TYR A 315 -7.79 -7.04 3.20
CA TYR A 315 -8.52 -8.21 2.74
C TYR A 315 -10.01 -8.15 3.10
N LEU A 316 -10.82 -8.79 2.25
CA LEU A 316 -12.24 -8.96 2.43
C LEU A 316 -12.54 -10.41 2.84
N VAL A 317 -13.31 -10.59 3.91
CA VAL A 317 -13.78 -11.90 4.39
C VAL A 317 -15.30 -11.94 4.28
N LYS A 318 -15.84 -13.02 3.72
CA LYS A 318 -17.29 -13.23 3.66
C LYS A 318 -17.83 -13.56 5.06
N GLY A 319 -18.84 -12.84 5.53
CA GLY A 319 -19.42 -13.01 6.88
C GLY A 319 -19.95 -14.42 7.14
N SER A 320 -20.47 -15.10 6.11
CA SER A 320 -20.88 -16.51 6.23
C SER A 320 -19.74 -17.46 6.54
N VAL A 321 -18.51 -17.14 6.12
CA VAL A 321 -17.30 -17.92 6.40
C VAL A 321 -16.88 -17.72 7.85
N LEU A 322 -16.93 -16.48 8.36
CA LEU A 322 -16.72 -16.16 9.77
C LEU A 322 -17.69 -16.92 10.67
N ARG A 323 -18.97 -17.01 10.30
CA ARG A 323 -19.98 -17.69 11.12
C ARG A 323 -19.94 -19.23 11.05
N LYS A 324 -19.48 -19.81 9.94
CA LYS A 324 -19.52 -21.27 9.72
C LYS A 324 -18.17 -21.94 9.91
N ALA A 325 -17.15 -21.53 9.16
CA ALA A 325 -15.86 -22.20 9.12
C ALA A 325 -14.86 -21.62 10.14
N LEU A 326 -14.95 -20.32 10.42
CA LEU A 326 -14.08 -19.57 11.32
C LEU A 326 -14.85 -19.05 12.55
N SER A 327 -15.73 -19.89 13.10
CA SER A 327 -16.66 -19.53 14.18
C SER A 327 -15.98 -19.25 15.51
N GLN A 328 -14.76 -19.73 15.71
CA GLN A 328 -13.94 -19.38 16.87
C GLN A 328 -13.67 -17.88 16.90
N TYR A 329 -13.75 -17.29 18.09
CA TYR A 329 -13.48 -15.87 18.30
C TYR A 329 -12.03 -15.55 17.93
N ASP A 330 -11.09 -16.27 18.56
CA ASP A 330 -9.67 -16.06 18.39
C ASP A 330 -9.14 -16.66 17.09
N LEU A 331 -8.76 -15.78 16.17
CA LEU A 331 -8.12 -16.12 14.92
C LEU A 331 -6.69 -15.58 14.83
N PHE A 332 -6.33 -14.62 15.68
CA PHE A 332 -5.05 -13.89 15.58
C PHE A 332 -3.98 -14.36 16.58
N HIS A 333 -4.21 -15.47 17.29
CA HIS A 333 -3.16 -16.15 18.06
C HIS A 333 -2.95 -17.60 17.59
N SER A 334 -1.69 -17.98 17.43
CA SER A 334 -1.27 -19.36 17.16
C SER A 334 0.20 -19.56 17.55
N GLY A 335 0.43 -20.13 18.75
CA GLY A 335 1.80 -20.37 19.24
C GLY A 335 2.61 -19.07 19.36
N ASN A 336 3.79 -19.05 18.73
CA ASN A 336 4.70 -17.90 18.71
C ASN A 336 4.64 -17.09 17.40
N LEU A 337 3.64 -17.34 16.55
CA LEU A 337 3.49 -16.62 15.29
C LEU A 337 2.99 -15.20 15.57
N ASP A 338 3.36 -14.25 14.70
CA ASP A 338 2.75 -12.92 14.73
C ASP A 338 1.25 -13.00 14.41
N PRO A 339 0.48 -11.92 14.68
CA PRO A 339 -0.98 -11.95 14.51
C PRO A 339 -1.45 -12.30 13.09
N ASP A 340 -0.80 -11.77 12.05
CA ASP A 340 -1.21 -12.01 10.65
C ASP A 340 -0.85 -13.43 10.21
N MET A 341 0.32 -13.92 10.62
CA MET A 341 0.70 -15.32 10.41
C MET A 341 -0.26 -16.26 11.14
N SER A 342 -0.66 -15.91 12.36
CA SER A 342 -1.64 -16.66 13.16
C SER A 342 -3.00 -16.72 12.47
N PHE A 343 -3.50 -15.60 11.95
CA PHE A 343 -4.73 -15.54 11.17
C PHE A 343 -4.67 -16.48 9.96
N CYS A 344 -3.63 -16.34 9.14
CA CYS A 344 -3.46 -17.16 7.95
C CYS A 344 -3.35 -18.65 8.30
N ASP A 345 -2.62 -19.00 9.38
CA ASP A 345 -2.49 -20.38 9.84
C ASP A 345 -3.83 -20.97 10.31
N ASN A 346 -4.56 -20.25 11.14
CA ASN A 346 -5.87 -20.66 11.63
C ASN A 346 -6.88 -20.84 10.48
N VAL A 347 -6.85 -19.97 9.47
CA VAL A 347 -7.68 -20.10 8.26
C VAL A 347 -7.32 -21.35 7.45
N ARG A 348 -6.02 -21.60 7.23
CA ARG A 348 -5.55 -22.81 6.50
C ARG A 348 -5.90 -24.10 7.22
N ARG A 349 -5.82 -24.13 8.56
CA ARG A 349 -6.21 -25.31 9.38
C ARG A 349 -7.67 -25.68 9.20
N LYS A 350 -8.55 -24.71 8.93
CA LYS A 350 -9.97 -24.93 8.62
C LYS A 350 -10.24 -25.25 7.15
N GLY A 351 -9.20 -25.32 6.31
CA GLY A 351 -9.32 -25.65 4.88
C GLY A 351 -9.98 -24.54 4.05
N VAL A 352 -9.97 -23.30 4.53
CA VAL A 352 -10.50 -22.15 3.81
C VAL A 352 -9.40 -21.55 2.95
N PHE A 353 -9.67 -21.34 1.65
CA PHE A 353 -8.72 -20.69 0.75
C PHE A 353 -8.68 -19.18 0.95
N MET A 354 -7.48 -18.63 0.81
CA MET A 354 -7.20 -17.20 0.76
C MET A 354 -6.75 -16.86 -0.64
N PHE A 355 -7.33 -15.81 -1.21
CA PHE A 355 -7.07 -15.41 -2.57
C PHE A 355 -6.44 -14.03 -2.65
N VAL A 356 -5.61 -13.79 -3.68
CA VAL A 356 -5.11 -12.47 -4.05
C VAL A 356 -5.58 -12.13 -5.45
N ASN A 357 -6.09 -10.91 -5.63
CA ASN A 357 -6.52 -10.37 -6.93
C ASN A 357 -5.50 -9.35 -7.43
N ASN A 358 -4.87 -9.60 -8.58
CA ASN A 358 -3.97 -8.65 -9.26
C ASN A 358 -4.48 -8.23 -10.66
N ARG A 359 -5.77 -8.48 -10.94
CA ARG A 359 -6.44 -8.11 -12.21
C ARG A 359 -6.48 -6.61 -12.46
N GLN A 360 -6.41 -5.82 -11.40
CA GLN A 360 -6.41 -4.37 -11.46
C GLN A 360 -5.30 -3.81 -10.57
N SER A 361 -4.93 -2.55 -10.82
CA SER A 361 -4.09 -1.80 -9.87
C SER A 361 -5.00 -1.27 -8.76
N PHE A 362 -4.82 -1.76 -7.55
CA PHE A 362 -5.63 -1.32 -6.41
C PHE A 362 -4.98 -0.19 -5.62
N GLY A 363 -3.65 -0.20 -5.55
CA GLY A 363 -2.92 0.69 -4.67
C GLY A 363 -1.52 0.19 -4.35
N HIS A 364 -0.96 0.72 -3.27
CA HIS A 364 0.38 0.38 -2.79
C HIS A 364 0.42 0.45 -1.26
N ILE A 365 1.57 0.11 -0.67
CA ILE A 365 1.81 0.13 0.78
C ILE A 365 2.90 1.16 1.08
N LEU A 366 2.66 2.01 2.06
CA LEU A 366 3.64 3.00 2.52
C LEU A 366 4.86 2.30 3.14
N SER A 367 6.03 2.90 2.95
CA SER A 367 7.18 2.60 3.79
C SER A 367 7.01 3.28 5.14
N LEU A 368 7.20 2.52 6.22
CA LEU A 368 7.18 3.04 7.59
C LEU A 368 8.59 3.19 8.17
N GLU A 369 9.60 2.94 7.35
CA GLU A 369 11.00 3.00 7.78
C GLU A 369 11.35 4.42 8.18
N ASN A 370 11.92 4.57 9.37
CA ASN A 370 12.39 5.83 9.92
C ASN A 370 11.31 6.92 10.04
N TYR A 371 10.01 6.58 10.05
CA TYR A 371 8.97 7.55 10.36
C TYR A 371 9.10 8.02 11.81
N LYS A 372 9.21 9.33 12.00
CA LYS A 372 9.34 9.98 13.31
C LYS A 372 8.11 10.81 13.59
N THR A 373 7.80 10.99 14.87
CA THR A 373 6.68 11.80 15.36
C THR A 373 7.17 13.03 16.13
N THR A 374 8.35 13.53 15.78
CA THR A 374 9.07 14.62 16.48
C THR A 374 8.72 16.02 15.96
N HIS A 375 8.00 16.12 14.86
CA HIS A 375 7.59 17.37 14.22
C HIS A 375 6.07 17.57 14.40
N LEU A 376 5.62 18.81 14.27
CA LEU A 376 4.19 19.12 14.25
C LEU A 376 3.56 18.53 12.96
N HIS A 377 4.23 18.67 11.81
CA HIS A 377 3.85 18.06 10.53
C HIS A 377 4.88 17.04 10.01
N ASN A 378 4.89 15.84 10.60
CA ASN A 378 5.87 14.78 10.28
C ASN A 378 5.88 14.32 8.82
N ASP A 379 4.73 14.40 8.14
CA ASP A 379 4.61 14.03 6.72
C ASP A 379 5.53 14.87 5.81
N LEU A 380 5.90 16.11 6.21
CA LEU A 380 6.82 16.96 5.45
C LEU A 380 8.17 16.27 5.21
N TRP A 381 8.63 15.42 6.15
CA TRP A 381 9.90 14.69 6.08
C TRP A 381 9.84 13.39 5.27
N GLN A 382 8.70 13.06 4.66
CA GLN A 382 8.50 11.76 3.99
C GLN A 382 8.88 11.74 2.50
N ILE A 383 9.54 12.78 2.00
CA ILE A 383 9.92 12.91 0.59
C ILE A 383 10.81 11.77 0.10
N PHE A 384 11.66 11.19 0.96
CA PHE A 384 12.57 10.11 0.56
C PHE A 384 11.90 8.74 0.58
N GLN A 385 11.15 8.42 1.63
CA GLN A 385 10.57 7.10 1.84
C GLN A 385 9.29 6.88 1.04
N ASN A 386 8.52 7.95 0.84
CA ASN A 386 7.18 7.88 0.25
C ASN A 386 6.94 9.02 -0.75
N ILE A 387 7.88 9.23 -1.68
CA ILE A 387 7.89 10.35 -2.64
C ILE A 387 6.58 10.51 -3.41
N GLN A 388 5.91 9.42 -3.78
CA GLN A 388 4.67 9.49 -4.54
C GLN A 388 3.53 10.11 -3.72
N ASP A 389 3.35 9.66 -2.48
CA ASP A 389 2.31 10.17 -1.58
C ASP A 389 2.66 11.58 -1.06
N TRP A 390 3.95 11.83 -0.81
CA TRP A 390 4.47 13.16 -0.50
C TRP A 390 4.16 14.15 -1.63
N LYS A 391 4.43 13.77 -2.89
CA LYS A 391 4.12 14.57 -4.07
C LYS A 391 2.62 14.85 -4.17
N GLU A 392 1.78 13.84 -3.98
CA GLU A 392 0.33 14.01 -4.06
C GLU A 392 -0.22 14.96 -2.98
N LYS A 393 0.36 14.94 -1.76
CA LYS A 393 -0.04 15.84 -0.68
C LYS A 393 0.49 17.26 -0.86
N TYR A 394 1.75 17.41 -1.28
CA TYR A 394 2.48 18.67 -1.15
C TYR A 394 2.81 19.38 -2.45
N ILE A 395 2.91 18.67 -3.58
CA ILE A 395 3.22 19.31 -4.87
C ILE A 395 1.94 19.72 -5.57
N HIS A 396 1.94 20.95 -6.08
CA HIS A 396 0.78 21.52 -6.75
C HIS A 396 0.32 20.59 -7.91
N PRO A 397 -0.99 20.27 -8.05
CA PRO A 397 -1.47 19.34 -9.09
C PRO A 397 -1.06 19.74 -10.52
N ASN A 398 -1.03 21.05 -10.79
CA ASN A 398 -0.60 21.61 -12.07
C ASN A 398 0.93 21.68 -12.28
N HIS A 399 1.76 21.27 -11.32
CA HIS A 399 3.23 21.22 -11.48
C HIS A 399 3.65 20.35 -12.67
N THR A 400 2.94 19.24 -12.90
CA THR A 400 3.21 18.37 -14.07
C THR A 400 2.96 19.08 -15.41
N LEU A 401 2.09 20.10 -15.44
CA LEU A 401 1.91 20.97 -16.60
C LEU A 401 3.05 21.98 -16.72
N ALA A 402 3.52 22.55 -15.59
CA ALA A 402 4.70 23.40 -15.52
C ALA A 402 5.95 22.70 -16.07
N LEU A 403 6.21 21.45 -15.69
CA LEU A 403 7.29 20.63 -16.25
C LEU A 403 7.20 20.48 -17.79
N LYS A 404 5.99 20.49 -18.34
CA LYS A 404 5.75 20.46 -19.80
C LYS A 404 5.90 21.83 -20.46
N GLY A 405 6.25 22.88 -19.71
CA GLY A 405 6.37 24.26 -20.19
C GLY A 405 5.03 24.98 -20.29
N LYS A 406 3.97 24.46 -19.66
CA LYS A 406 2.63 25.06 -19.64
C LYS A 406 2.36 25.65 -18.26
N LEU A 407 1.62 26.75 -18.16
CA LEU A 407 1.38 27.44 -16.87
C LEU A 407 2.67 27.97 -16.21
N ILE A 408 3.67 28.29 -17.03
CA ILE A 408 4.81 29.10 -16.63
C ILE A 408 4.60 30.49 -17.23
N GLU A 409 4.63 31.51 -16.38
CA GLU A 409 4.53 32.90 -16.78
C GLU A 409 5.90 33.59 -16.67
N SER A 410 6.09 34.68 -17.40
CA SER A 410 7.29 35.53 -17.30
C SER A 410 6.87 36.95 -16.95
N PRO A 411 6.49 37.24 -15.68
CA PRO A 411 5.98 38.56 -15.29
C PRO A 411 6.99 39.69 -15.49
N CYS A 412 8.30 39.38 -15.44
CA CYS A 412 9.39 40.30 -15.75
C CYS A 412 10.40 39.60 -16.70
N PRO A 413 11.30 40.33 -17.37
CA PRO A 413 12.37 39.73 -18.17
C PRO A 413 13.19 38.73 -17.34
N ASP A 414 13.36 37.50 -17.83
CA ASP A 414 14.08 36.39 -17.17
C ASP A 414 13.64 36.06 -15.73
N VAL A 415 12.41 36.45 -15.37
CA VAL A 415 11.75 36.06 -14.12
C VAL A 415 10.59 35.15 -14.45
N TYR A 416 10.72 33.87 -14.12
CA TYR A 416 9.70 32.86 -14.36
C TYR A 416 8.83 32.64 -13.14
N TRP A 417 7.55 32.33 -13.36
CA TRP A 417 6.57 32.13 -12.30
C TRP A 417 5.71 30.90 -12.56
N PHE A 418 5.74 29.93 -11.65
CA PHE A 418 5.09 28.63 -11.87
C PHE A 418 4.53 28.01 -10.57
N PRO A 419 3.49 27.15 -10.66
CA PRO A 419 2.94 26.47 -9.50
C PRO A 419 3.87 25.37 -9.00
N ILE A 420 4.10 25.30 -7.68
CA ILE A 420 5.03 24.33 -7.07
C ILE A 420 4.43 23.58 -5.88
N PHE A 421 3.77 24.27 -4.94
CA PHE A 421 3.24 23.68 -3.71
C PHE A 421 1.71 23.74 -3.64
N THR A 422 1.11 22.76 -2.97
CA THR A 422 -0.30 22.83 -2.56
C THR A 422 -0.47 23.86 -1.45
N GLU A 423 -1.72 24.29 -1.21
CA GLU A 423 -2.01 25.15 -0.06
C GLU A 423 -1.62 24.46 1.25
N THR A 424 -1.89 23.15 1.38
CA THR A 424 -1.48 22.33 2.54
C THR A 424 0.02 22.34 2.78
N ALA A 425 0.86 22.22 1.73
CA ALA A 425 2.30 22.33 1.90
C ALA A 425 2.70 23.69 2.48
N CYS A 426 2.09 24.76 1.96
CA CYS A 426 2.41 26.10 2.40
C CYS A 426 2.00 26.32 3.86
N ASP A 427 0.80 25.87 4.24
CA ASP A 427 0.28 26.00 5.60
C ASP A 427 1.12 25.18 6.58
N GLU A 428 1.38 23.91 6.29
CA GLU A 428 2.18 23.04 7.17
C GLU A 428 3.63 23.55 7.31
N ILE A 429 4.24 24.11 6.26
CA ILE A 429 5.57 24.73 6.37
C ILE A 429 5.53 25.96 7.30
N VAL A 430 4.54 26.84 7.16
CA VAL A 430 4.41 28.04 8.01
C VAL A 430 4.14 27.66 9.46
N GLU A 431 3.24 26.71 9.69
CA GLU A 431 2.92 26.17 11.02
C GLU A 431 4.17 25.57 11.69
N GLU A 432 5.00 24.85 10.94
CA GLU A 432 6.24 24.27 11.48
C GLU A 432 7.28 25.33 11.86
N MET A 433 7.42 26.38 11.04
CA MET A 433 8.32 27.50 11.31
C MET A 433 7.87 28.28 12.54
N GLU A 434 6.58 28.57 12.67
CA GLU A 434 6.04 29.25 13.85
C GLU A 434 6.09 28.37 15.11
N ASN A 435 5.93 27.04 14.97
CA ASN A 435 6.11 26.10 16.08
C ASN A 435 7.56 26.06 16.58
N TYR A 436 8.56 26.16 15.69
CA TYR A 436 9.95 26.32 16.09
C TYR A 436 10.19 27.67 16.80
N GLY A 437 9.62 28.76 16.26
CA GLY A 437 9.48 30.05 16.94
C GLY A 437 10.75 30.87 17.14
N GLN A 438 11.94 30.31 16.90
CA GLN A 438 13.22 31.01 17.05
C GLN A 438 13.57 31.77 15.76
N TRP A 439 12.81 32.81 15.44
CA TRP A 439 13.06 33.72 14.32
C TRP A 439 14.33 34.57 14.53
N SER A 440 15.01 34.96 13.45
CA SER A 440 16.16 35.86 13.53
C SER A 440 15.76 37.25 14.06
N GLY A 441 16.76 38.01 14.52
CA GLY A 441 16.56 39.41 14.92
C GLY A 441 16.56 40.43 13.77
N GLY A 442 16.76 40.00 12.51
CA GLY A 442 16.83 40.88 11.34
C GLY A 442 18.08 41.79 11.29
N GLY A 443 19.14 41.42 12.00
CA GLY A 443 20.42 42.15 12.01
C GLY A 443 21.53 41.41 11.25
N ASN A 444 22.56 42.13 10.79
CA ASN A 444 23.63 41.56 9.95
C ASN A 444 24.49 40.49 10.65
N ARG A 445 24.32 40.26 11.95
CA ARG A 445 25.04 39.20 12.68
C ARG A 445 24.06 38.17 13.17
N ASP A 446 24.27 36.94 12.75
CA ASP A 446 23.45 35.80 13.15
C ASP A 446 24.35 34.60 13.46
N GLU A 447 24.53 34.34 14.75
CA GLU A 447 25.37 33.24 15.26
C GLU A 447 24.82 31.85 14.92
N ARG A 448 23.57 31.77 14.44
CA ARG A 448 22.93 30.53 13.98
C ARG A 448 23.42 30.13 12.58
N LEU A 449 24.06 31.06 11.85
CA LEU A 449 24.62 30.84 10.52
C LEU A 449 26.10 30.47 10.56
N GLN A 450 26.51 29.63 9.63
CA GLN A 450 27.93 29.30 9.43
C GLN A 450 28.67 30.53 8.87
N GLY A 451 29.40 31.24 9.74
CA GLY A 451 30.11 32.47 9.41
C GLY A 451 29.59 33.72 10.12
N GLY A 452 28.43 33.65 10.77
CA GLY A 452 27.97 34.67 11.71
C GLY A 452 27.54 36.02 11.11
N TYR A 453 27.52 36.16 9.78
CA TYR A 453 27.25 37.44 9.12
C TYR A 453 26.37 37.30 7.88
N GLU A 454 25.32 38.11 7.81
CA GLU A 454 24.40 38.20 6.69
C GLU A 454 24.48 39.60 6.08
N ASN A 455 24.78 39.68 4.78
CA ASN A 455 24.97 40.95 4.09
C ASN A 455 23.68 41.76 3.99
N VAL A 456 22.54 41.08 3.94
CA VAL A 456 21.20 41.66 3.79
C VAL A 456 20.26 40.90 4.69
N PRO A 457 20.14 41.27 5.99
CA PRO A 457 19.48 40.41 6.96
C PRO A 457 17.98 40.39 6.79
N THR A 458 17.39 39.21 7.02
CA THR A 458 15.94 39.02 7.11
C THR A 458 15.54 38.40 8.44
N ILE A 459 14.30 38.62 8.89
CA ILE A 459 13.69 37.86 9.98
C ILE A 459 13.26 36.50 9.44
N ASP A 460 14.05 35.48 9.73
CA ASP A 460 13.94 34.17 9.10
C ASP A 460 14.30 32.99 10.01
N ILE A 461 13.98 31.81 9.48
CA ILE A 461 14.40 30.50 9.98
C ILE A 461 14.95 29.70 8.79
N HIS A 462 16.16 29.19 8.94
CA HIS A 462 16.82 28.35 7.94
C HIS A 462 16.35 26.90 8.03
N MET A 463 16.28 26.23 6.88
CA MET A 463 15.89 24.82 6.81
C MET A 463 16.80 23.91 7.65
N THR A 464 18.07 24.30 7.82
CA THR A 464 19.05 23.59 8.66
C THR A 464 18.64 23.61 10.14
N GLN A 465 18.06 24.70 10.63
CA GLN A 465 17.67 24.88 12.04
C GLN A 465 16.53 23.96 12.46
N ILE A 466 15.68 23.56 11.52
CA ILE A 466 14.59 22.60 11.74
C ILE A 466 14.93 21.20 11.23
N ASN A 467 16.17 20.95 10.81
CA ASN A 467 16.63 19.69 10.21
C ASN A 467 15.81 19.29 8.96
N TYR A 468 15.49 20.24 8.08
CA TYR A 468 14.74 20.03 6.83
C TYR A 468 15.58 20.27 5.57
N GLU A 469 16.89 20.49 5.72
CA GLU A 469 17.81 20.83 4.62
C GLU A 469 17.87 19.75 3.52
N LYS A 470 17.88 18.47 3.90
CA LYS A 470 18.04 17.35 2.96
C LYS A 470 16.76 17.13 2.17
N GLU A 471 15.63 17.19 2.86
CA GLU A 471 14.30 17.10 2.30
C GLU A 471 14.05 18.27 1.35
N TRP A 472 14.45 19.48 1.75
CA TRP A 472 14.36 20.66 0.90
C TRP A 472 15.26 20.56 -0.34
N GLN A 473 16.49 20.07 -0.21
CA GLN A 473 17.37 19.82 -1.35
C GLN A 473 16.76 18.81 -2.32
N LYS A 474 16.20 17.71 -1.78
CA LYS A 474 15.50 16.71 -2.59
C LYS A 474 14.30 17.30 -3.32
N PHE A 475 13.56 18.19 -2.66
CA PHE A 475 12.47 18.94 -3.28
C PHE A 475 12.97 19.81 -4.44
N LEU A 476 14.03 20.60 -4.24
CA LEU A 476 14.60 21.44 -5.29
C LEU A 476 15.07 20.60 -6.49
N LEU A 477 15.80 19.51 -6.23
CA LEU A 477 16.28 18.58 -7.24
C LEU A 477 15.15 17.93 -8.05
N ASP A 478 14.11 17.42 -7.39
CA ASP A 478 13.08 16.62 -8.07
C ASP A 478 12.02 17.49 -8.76
N PHE A 479 11.75 18.70 -8.25
CA PHE A 479 10.61 19.51 -8.68
C PHE A 479 10.97 20.88 -9.24
N VAL A 480 12.11 21.47 -8.87
CA VAL A 480 12.52 22.80 -9.34
C VAL A 480 13.54 22.70 -10.47
N ALA A 481 14.62 21.94 -10.26
CA ALA A 481 15.70 21.79 -11.25
C ALA A 481 15.20 21.44 -12.67
N PRO A 482 14.25 20.49 -12.87
CA PRO A 482 13.76 20.19 -14.21
C PRO A 482 13.03 21.35 -14.89
N ILE A 483 12.42 22.26 -14.11
CA ILE A 483 11.82 23.49 -14.63
C ILE A 483 12.93 24.48 -14.97
N THR A 484 13.93 24.65 -14.10
CA THR A 484 15.08 25.54 -14.32
C THR A 484 15.82 25.21 -15.60
N GLU A 485 16.24 23.96 -15.81
CA GLU A 485 16.98 23.52 -17.00
C GLU A 485 16.16 23.68 -18.28
N LYS A 486 14.84 23.59 -18.18
CA LYS A 486 13.93 23.81 -19.29
C LYS A 486 13.76 25.28 -19.65
N MET A 487 13.67 26.15 -18.66
CA MET A 487 13.48 27.59 -18.86
C MET A 487 14.79 28.30 -19.23
N PHE A 488 15.93 27.74 -18.82
CA PHE A 488 17.27 28.20 -19.22
C PHE A 488 18.02 27.11 -19.98
N PRO A 489 17.69 26.85 -21.27
CA PRO A 489 18.36 25.82 -22.05
C PRO A 489 19.88 26.01 -22.08
N GLY A 490 20.61 24.94 -21.75
CA GLY A 490 22.07 24.95 -21.63
C GLY A 490 22.59 25.16 -20.20
N TYR A 491 21.71 25.48 -19.25
CA TYR A 491 22.00 25.43 -17.83
C TYR A 491 21.63 24.06 -17.25
N TYR A 492 22.50 23.53 -16.39
CA TYR A 492 22.30 22.27 -15.69
C TYR A 492 22.61 22.47 -14.21
N THR A 493 21.79 21.91 -13.34
CA THR A 493 21.88 22.18 -11.91
C THR A 493 21.80 20.90 -11.07
N GLN A 494 22.57 20.89 -9.98
CA GLN A 494 22.45 19.89 -8.91
C GLN A 494 21.69 20.46 -7.70
N ALA A 495 21.00 21.58 -7.90
CA ALA A 495 20.26 22.35 -6.91
C ALA A 495 20.97 22.45 -5.56
N GLN A 496 22.27 22.75 -5.59
CA GLN A 496 23.03 22.98 -4.37
C GLN A 496 22.62 24.33 -3.80
N PHE A 497 22.54 24.47 -2.48
CA PHE A 497 22.27 25.74 -1.85
C PHE A 497 23.11 25.87 -0.59
N ASP A 498 23.60 27.08 -0.34
CA ASP A 498 24.17 27.43 0.96
C ASP A 498 23.06 27.94 1.90
N LEU A 499 22.08 28.66 1.35
CA LEU A 499 21.00 29.28 2.10
C LEU A 499 19.62 28.90 1.54
N ALA A 500 18.83 28.23 2.38
CA ALA A 500 17.39 28.04 2.19
C ALA A 500 16.68 28.33 3.50
N PHE A 501 15.68 29.21 3.46
CA PHE A 501 15.07 29.78 4.65
C PHE A 501 13.65 30.28 4.38
N VAL A 502 12.85 30.39 5.43
CA VAL A 502 11.55 31.04 5.38
C VAL A 502 11.67 32.40 6.02
N VAL A 503 11.25 33.44 5.29
CA VAL A 503 11.24 34.83 5.75
C VAL A 503 9.83 35.21 6.20
N ARG A 504 9.75 36.01 7.26
CA ARG A 504 8.52 36.61 7.77
C ARG A 504 8.60 38.13 7.72
N TYR A 505 7.70 38.75 6.96
CA TYR A 505 7.55 40.20 6.92
C TYR A 505 6.31 40.66 7.68
N LYS A 506 6.48 41.61 8.60
CA LYS A 506 5.39 42.27 9.33
C LYS A 506 5.61 43.79 9.43
N PRO A 507 4.53 44.59 9.50
CA PRO A 507 4.62 46.05 9.66
C PRO A 507 5.39 46.51 10.91
N ASP A 508 5.28 45.75 12.00
CA ASP A 508 5.83 46.04 13.33
C ASP A 508 7.20 45.37 13.60
N GLU A 509 7.67 44.53 12.68
CA GLU A 509 8.99 43.90 12.74
C GLU A 509 9.84 44.42 11.55
N GLN A 510 10.11 43.56 10.56
CA GLN A 510 10.75 43.92 9.30
C GLN A 510 9.70 43.89 8.18
N PRO A 511 9.22 45.03 7.66
CA PRO A 511 8.16 45.05 6.65
C PRO A 511 8.67 44.89 5.21
N SER A 512 9.94 45.17 4.96
CA SER A 512 10.52 45.29 3.62
C SER A 512 11.97 44.83 3.59
N LEU A 513 12.51 44.64 2.39
CA LEU A 513 13.91 44.31 2.18
C LEU A 513 14.54 45.29 1.20
N VAL A 514 15.68 45.86 1.58
CA VAL A 514 16.40 46.86 0.76
C VAL A 514 16.86 46.28 -0.57
N PRO A 515 17.11 47.11 -1.60
CA PRO A 515 17.64 46.64 -2.88
C PRO A 515 18.95 45.85 -2.73
N HIS A 516 19.03 44.64 -3.29
CA HIS A 516 20.20 43.77 -3.20
C HIS A 516 20.33 42.80 -4.39
N HIS A 517 21.46 42.08 -4.41
CA HIS A 517 21.67 40.88 -5.21
C HIS A 517 21.73 39.66 -4.27
N ASP A 518 21.29 38.52 -4.79
CA ASP A 518 21.40 37.26 -4.06
C ASP A 518 22.77 36.63 -4.31
N ALA A 519 23.28 35.93 -3.30
CA ALA A 519 24.49 35.12 -3.43
C ALA A 519 24.16 33.77 -4.09
N SER A 520 23.57 33.80 -5.29
CA SER A 520 23.14 32.62 -6.05
C SER A 520 23.37 32.79 -7.55
N THR A 521 23.44 31.68 -8.28
CA THR A 521 23.27 31.73 -9.74
C THR A 521 21.81 32.04 -10.06
N PHE A 522 20.87 31.33 -9.43
CA PHE A 522 19.44 31.65 -9.49
C PHE A 522 18.77 31.49 -8.12
N THR A 523 17.71 32.25 -7.91
CA THR A 523 16.93 32.27 -6.68
C THR A 523 15.54 31.70 -6.94
N ILE A 524 15.07 30.92 -5.97
CA ILE A 524 13.68 30.45 -5.89
C ILE A 524 13.00 31.16 -4.74
N ASN A 525 11.87 31.81 -5.02
CA ASN A 525 11.07 32.54 -4.03
C ASN A 525 9.61 32.10 -4.11
N ILE A 526 9.15 31.39 -3.09
CA ILE A 526 7.84 30.75 -3.04
C ILE A 526 6.94 31.49 -2.06
N ALA A 527 5.76 31.93 -2.51
CA ALA A 527 4.78 32.52 -1.60
C ALA A 527 4.07 31.43 -0.79
N LEU A 528 4.10 31.56 0.54
CA LEU A 528 3.50 30.56 1.45
C LEU A 528 2.11 30.98 1.96
N ASN A 529 1.71 32.23 1.78
CA ASN A 529 0.37 32.69 2.14
C ASN A 529 -0.16 33.76 1.17
N SER A 530 -1.42 34.16 1.34
CA SER A 530 -2.20 34.85 0.33
C SER A 530 -2.28 36.36 0.56
N VAL A 531 -1.94 37.12 -0.47
CA VAL A 531 -2.17 38.58 -0.48
C VAL A 531 -3.67 38.90 -0.42
N GLY A 532 -4.04 39.92 0.34
CA GLY A 532 -5.42 40.36 0.55
C GLY A 532 -6.21 39.54 1.57
N GLN A 533 -5.73 38.34 1.94
CA GLN A 533 -6.32 37.51 2.99
C GLN A 533 -5.47 37.54 4.25
N ASP A 534 -4.18 37.22 4.12
CA ASP A 534 -3.26 37.08 5.25
C ASP A 534 -2.39 38.33 5.47
N TYR A 535 -2.13 39.09 4.39
CA TYR A 535 -1.37 40.33 4.42
C TYR A 535 -1.80 41.32 3.31
N GLU A 536 -1.48 42.60 3.50
CA GLU A 536 -1.63 43.67 2.48
C GLU A 536 -0.25 44.27 2.14
N GLY A 537 -0.10 44.78 0.91
CA GLY A 537 1.18 45.25 0.40
C GLY A 537 2.10 44.10 -0.02
N GLY A 538 3.41 44.30 0.08
CA GLY A 538 4.40 43.28 -0.24
C GLY A 538 4.67 43.12 -1.74
N GLY A 539 5.40 42.06 -2.06
CA GLY A 539 5.83 41.73 -3.41
C GLY A 539 7.34 41.75 -3.59
N CYS A 540 7.77 41.74 -4.85
CA CYS A 540 9.17 41.87 -5.27
C CYS A 540 9.24 42.84 -6.45
N ARG A 541 10.18 43.78 -6.43
CA ARG A 541 10.44 44.70 -7.54
C ARG A 541 11.85 44.50 -8.06
N PHE A 542 11.98 44.30 -9.37
CA PHE A 542 13.26 44.25 -10.07
C PHE A 542 13.58 45.63 -10.65
N LEU A 543 14.54 46.33 -10.05
CA LEU A 543 14.78 47.76 -10.27
C LEU A 543 15.24 48.04 -11.70
N ARG A 544 16.13 47.20 -12.26
CA ARG A 544 16.65 47.37 -13.63
C ARG A 544 15.57 47.31 -14.71
N TYR A 545 14.43 46.69 -14.43
CA TYR A 545 13.34 46.49 -15.38
C TYR A 545 12.10 47.32 -15.05
N ASP A 546 12.13 48.10 -13.96
CA ASP A 546 10.96 48.75 -13.37
C ASP A 546 9.71 47.85 -13.29
N CYS A 547 9.95 46.57 -12.97
CA CYS A 547 8.92 45.53 -12.99
C CYS A 547 8.65 45.05 -11.57
N SER A 548 7.38 44.90 -11.20
CA SER A 548 6.97 44.49 -9.85
C SER A 548 5.94 43.37 -9.88
N ILE A 549 6.17 42.34 -9.06
CA ILE A 549 5.18 41.32 -8.74
C ILE A 549 4.57 41.66 -7.39
N LYS A 550 3.40 42.31 -7.41
CA LYS A 550 2.69 42.82 -6.22
C LYS A 550 1.67 41.85 -5.63
N ALA A 551 1.21 40.87 -6.42
CA ALA A 551 0.25 39.87 -5.97
C ALA A 551 0.79 38.44 -6.14
N PRO A 552 1.77 38.03 -5.32
CA PRO A 552 2.23 36.64 -5.31
C PRO A 552 1.08 35.67 -5.00
N ARG A 553 1.10 34.51 -5.65
CA ARG A 553 0.09 33.46 -5.56
C ARG A 553 0.62 32.40 -4.60
N LYS A 554 -0.15 32.06 -3.56
CA LYS A 554 0.20 30.99 -2.61
C LYS A 554 0.54 29.70 -3.37
N GLY A 555 1.64 29.07 -3.01
CA GLY A 555 2.14 27.85 -3.64
C GLY A 555 2.78 28.03 -5.02
N TRP A 556 2.99 29.27 -5.49
CA TRP A 556 3.74 29.54 -6.72
C TRP A 556 5.16 30.04 -6.42
N ALA A 557 6.12 29.62 -7.24
CA ALA A 557 7.53 29.97 -7.17
C ALA A 557 7.91 30.99 -8.24
N LEU A 558 8.54 32.09 -7.83
CA LEU A 558 9.34 32.93 -8.70
C LEU A 558 10.74 32.34 -8.84
N MET A 559 11.28 32.34 -10.05
CA MET A 559 12.63 31.91 -10.38
C MET A 559 13.32 32.98 -11.22
N HIS A 560 14.45 33.49 -10.75
CA HIS A 560 15.22 34.53 -11.44
C HIS A 560 16.72 34.40 -11.16
N PRO A 561 17.61 34.93 -12.02
CA PRO A 561 19.03 35.05 -11.71
C PRO A 561 19.28 35.83 -10.42
N GLY A 562 20.27 35.42 -9.61
CA GLY A 562 20.59 36.07 -8.33
C GLY A 562 21.57 37.24 -8.46
N ARG A 563 22.56 37.09 -9.35
CA ARG A 563 23.68 38.03 -9.53
C ARG A 563 23.54 38.90 -10.78
N LEU A 564 24.25 40.03 -10.78
CA LEU A 564 24.49 40.98 -11.88
C LEU A 564 23.24 41.70 -12.43
N THR A 565 22.21 40.96 -12.85
CA THR A 565 21.14 41.51 -13.71
C THR A 565 19.82 41.77 -12.98
N HIS A 566 19.56 41.11 -11.85
CA HIS A 566 18.28 41.17 -11.15
C HIS A 566 18.42 41.82 -9.78
N TYR A 567 18.95 43.05 -9.76
CA TYR A 567 18.96 43.88 -8.54
C TYR A 567 17.51 44.17 -8.15
N HIS A 568 17.10 43.71 -6.97
CA HIS A 568 15.69 43.66 -6.58
C HIS A 568 15.47 44.04 -5.12
N GLU A 569 14.25 44.44 -4.79
CA GLU A 569 13.82 44.83 -3.44
C GLU A 569 12.54 44.11 -3.01
N GLY A 570 12.41 43.88 -1.71
CA GLY A 570 11.19 43.38 -1.08
C GLY A 570 10.27 44.55 -0.76
N LEU A 571 9.15 44.67 -1.47
CA LEU A 571 8.20 45.75 -1.26
C LEU A 571 7.57 45.67 0.16
N PRO A 572 7.22 46.81 0.80
CA PRO A 572 6.72 46.81 2.17
C PRO A 572 5.39 46.07 2.35
N THR A 573 5.34 45.13 3.28
CA THR A 573 4.10 44.59 3.85
C THR A 573 3.48 45.65 4.77
N THR A 574 2.26 46.09 4.47
CA THR A 574 1.60 47.19 5.18
C THR A 574 0.63 46.73 6.26
N LYS A 575 0.21 45.46 6.22
CA LYS A 575 -0.69 44.85 7.21
C LYS A 575 -0.56 43.34 7.20
N GLY A 576 -0.83 42.70 8.34
CA GLY A 576 -0.79 41.23 8.47
C GLY A 576 0.64 40.70 8.43
N THR A 577 0.78 39.42 8.08
CA THR A 577 2.08 38.74 8.05
C THR A 577 2.28 38.07 6.70
N ARG A 578 3.39 38.34 6.03
CA ARG A 578 3.76 37.69 4.75
C ARG A 578 4.86 36.67 4.98
N TYR A 579 4.64 35.44 4.51
CA TYR A 579 5.64 34.37 4.53
C TYR A 579 6.08 34.00 3.12
N ILE A 580 7.40 33.86 2.93
CA ILE A 580 8.00 33.34 1.70
C ILE A 580 9.09 32.34 2.03
N ALA A 581 9.21 31.26 1.25
CA ALA A 581 10.38 30.38 1.27
C ALA A 581 11.35 30.82 0.18
N VAL A 582 12.59 31.06 0.54
CA VAL A 582 13.65 31.51 -0.38
C VAL A 582 14.77 30.48 -0.41
N SER A 583 15.34 30.26 -1.59
CA SER A 583 16.52 29.42 -1.76
C SER A 583 17.48 30.07 -2.74
N PHE A 584 18.73 30.23 -2.30
CA PHE A 584 19.84 30.71 -3.11
C PHE A 584 20.56 29.51 -3.70
N VAL A 585 20.26 29.20 -4.96
CA VAL A 585 20.65 27.95 -5.61
C VAL A 585 21.85 28.17 -6.53
N ASP A 586 22.77 27.21 -6.48
CA ASP A 586 24.08 27.21 -7.13
C ASP A 586 24.89 28.49 -6.83
N PRO A 587 25.28 28.72 -5.56
CA PRO A 587 25.97 29.93 -5.10
C PRO A 587 27.38 30.16 -5.67
#